data_AF-A0A165E667-F1
#
_entry.id   AF-A0A165E667-F1
#
_cell.length_a   1.000
_cell.length_b   1.000
_cell.length_c   1.000
_cell.angle_alpha   90.00
_cell.angle_beta   90.00
_cell.angle_gamma   90.00
#
_symmetry.space_group_name_H-M   'P 1'
#
loop_
_entity.id
_entity.type
_entity.pdbx_description
1 polymer ?
#
loop_
_entity_poly.entity_id
_entity_poly.type
_entity_poly.pdbx_seq_one_letter_code
_entity_poly.pdbx_strand_id
1 'polypeptide(L)'
;MFQFNFSVAADDQDGDAVVDDGPSEADVSQSSTSALADPARDPCREVLLTELVSALPTEVAYTLLAFPGTALLLPRRDFHDARLSSLAATADGELAGEELLEEVFDARSDVRPGRYEGGMKTWEGAGDLVGVLRGLQRPWGSVLEIGCGTAIPTLYLLAQVFASESPAQPERETRVCLQDYNRPVLELVRPPLPTPPLPPNY
;
A
#
# COMPACT_ATOMS: atom_id res chain seq x y z
N MET A 1 17.26 3.52 12.80
CA MET A 1 16.77 2.90 11.56
C MET A 1 16.63 1.41 11.83
N PHE A 2 15.44 0.84 11.67
CA PHE A 2 15.19 -0.59 11.88
C PHE A 2 15.49 -1.35 10.59
N GLN A 3 16.34 -2.38 10.66
CA GLN A 3 16.72 -3.24 9.55
C GLN A 3 16.55 -4.70 10.00
N PHE A 4 15.85 -5.50 9.21
CA PHE A 4 15.76 -6.94 9.43
C PHE A 4 16.94 -7.61 8.71
N ASN A 5 17.83 -8.23 9.48
CA ASN A 5 18.98 -8.95 8.95
C ASN A 5 18.71 -10.46 9.04
N PHE A 6 18.16 -11.03 7.97
CA PHE A 6 17.94 -12.47 7.90
C PHE A 6 19.25 -13.15 7.52
N SER A 7 19.98 -13.62 8.53
CA SER A 7 21.05 -14.62 8.33
C SER A 7 20.40 -15.99 8.37
N VAL A 8 20.10 -16.54 7.19
CA VAL A 8 19.76 -17.97 7.09
C VAL A 8 21.06 -18.73 7.25
N ALA A 9 21.38 -19.12 8.49
CA ALA A 9 22.29 -20.23 8.70
C ALA A 9 21.57 -21.47 8.19
N ALA A 10 21.95 -21.91 6.99
CA ALA A 10 21.52 -23.18 6.46
C ALA A 10 22.27 -24.28 7.22
N ASP A 11 21.76 -24.68 8.38
CA ASP A 11 22.05 -25.98 8.93
C ASP A 11 20.92 -26.38 9.89
N ASP A 12 20.27 -27.50 9.55
CA ASP A 12 19.55 -28.45 10.42
C ASP A 12 18.46 -29.17 9.61
N GLN A 13 18.88 -30.10 8.73
CA GLN A 13 18.10 -31.32 8.43
C GLN A 13 19.06 -32.52 8.44
N ASP A 14 18.91 -33.35 9.47
CA ASP A 14 19.64 -34.59 9.75
C ASP A 14 19.60 -35.63 8.61
N GLY A 15 20.69 -36.39 8.40
CA GLY A 15 20.61 -37.68 7.70
C GLY A 15 21.88 -38.30 7.05
N ASP A 16 22.88 -38.65 7.87
CA ASP A 16 23.82 -39.79 7.76
C ASP A 16 24.94 -39.91 6.67
N ALA A 17 26.17 -40.10 7.19
CA ALA A 17 27.41 -40.76 6.72
C ALA A 17 28.04 -40.51 5.31
N VAL A 18 29.29 -40.00 5.28
CA VAL A 18 30.59 -40.75 5.21
C VAL A 18 31.74 -39.74 5.01
N VAL A 19 32.86 -39.99 5.69
CA VAL A 19 34.13 -39.23 5.67
C VAL A 19 35.01 -39.69 4.48
N ASP A 20 35.59 -38.76 3.71
CA ASP A 20 36.84 -39.00 2.96
C ASP A 20 37.65 -37.70 2.77
N ASP A 21 38.97 -37.86 2.81
CA ASP A 21 40.02 -36.87 3.13
C ASP A 21 40.78 -36.41 1.85
N GLY A 22 41.10 -35.11 1.73
CA GLY A 22 42.08 -34.62 0.76
C GLY A 22 41.95 -33.13 0.36
N PRO A 23 43.04 -32.33 0.38
CA PRO A 23 42.98 -30.90 0.07
C PRO A 23 43.11 -30.68 -1.45
N SER A 24 42.10 -30.05 -2.06
CA SER A 24 42.23 -29.50 -3.42
C SER A 24 41.97 -28.00 -3.38
N GLU A 25 43.05 -27.24 -3.45
CA GLU A 25 43.04 -25.82 -3.76
C GLU A 25 42.36 -25.61 -5.12
N ALA A 26 41.13 -25.13 -5.11
CA ALA A 26 40.44 -24.64 -6.29
C ALA A 26 39.88 -23.25 -5.97
N ASP A 27 40.75 -22.26 -6.23
CA ASP A 27 40.48 -20.90 -6.67
C ASP A 27 39.08 -20.35 -6.32
N VAL A 28 38.94 -19.85 -5.08
CA VAL A 28 37.86 -18.94 -4.72
C VAL A 28 38.15 -17.62 -5.44
N SER A 29 37.69 -17.53 -6.68
CA SER A 29 37.48 -16.25 -7.35
C SER A 29 36.59 -15.41 -6.43
N GLN A 30 37.23 -14.51 -5.69
CA GLN A 30 36.59 -13.43 -4.97
C GLN A 30 35.83 -12.61 -6.01
N SER A 31 34.56 -12.97 -6.24
CA SER A 31 33.60 -12.02 -6.78
C SER A 31 33.50 -10.94 -5.73
N SER A 32 34.29 -9.89 -5.92
CA SER A 32 34.15 -8.64 -5.23
C SER A 32 32.70 -8.22 -5.42
N THR A 33 31.87 -8.48 -4.41
CA THR A 33 30.63 -7.74 -4.20
C THR A 33 31.07 -6.31 -4.01
N SER A 34 31.19 -5.58 -5.13
CA SER A 34 31.19 -4.13 -5.09
C SER A 34 29.95 -3.78 -4.29
N ALA A 35 30.15 -3.27 -3.08
CA ALA A 35 29.09 -2.65 -2.32
C ALA A 35 28.55 -1.53 -3.21
N LEU A 36 27.51 -1.86 -3.99
CA LEU A 36 26.76 -0.90 -4.76
C LEU A 36 26.29 0.11 -3.72
N ALA A 37 26.74 1.36 -3.86
CA ALA A 37 26.34 2.43 -2.98
C ALA A 37 24.81 2.42 -2.93
N ASP A 38 24.26 2.45 -1.70
CA ASP A 38 22.81 2.50 -1.48
C ASP A 38 22.27 3.67 -2.32
N PRO A 39 21.29 3.43 -3.22
CA PRO A 39 20.77 4.49 -4.08
C PRO A 39 20.27 5.64 -3.20
N ALA A 40 20.49 6.88 -3.66
CA ALA A 40 20.03 8.06 -2.94
C ALA A 40 18.52 7.93 -2.69
N ARG A 41 18.12 7.94 -1.41
CA ARG A 41 16.71 7.82 -1.03
C ARG A 41 16.01 9.14 -1.29
N ASP A 42 14.83 9.05 -1.87
CA ASP A 42 13.98 10.23 -2.03
C ASP A 42 13.59 10.78 -0.65
N PRO A 43 13.55 12.11 -0.48
CA PRO A 43 13.11 12.71 0.77
C PRO A 43 11.65 12.40 1.01
N CYS A 44 11.28 12.24 2.28
CA CYS A 44 9.88 12.14 2.68
C CYS A 44 9.13 13.39 2.20
N ARG A 45 7.96 13.19 1.59
CA ARG A 45 7.06 14.26 1.17
C ARG A 45 5.70 14.06 1.80
N GLU A 46 5.13 15.15 2.29
CA GLU A 46 3.75 15.20 2.73
C GLU A 46 2.89 15.64 1.56
N VAL A 47 1.79 14.94 1.33
CA VAL A 47 0.80 15.27 0.30
C VAL A 47 -0.49 15.63 1.00
N LEU A 48 -1.02 16.83 0.73
CA LEU A 48 -2.23 17.29 1.41
C LEU A 48 -3.46 16.59 0.84
N LEU A 49 -4.41 16.24 1.70
CA LEU A 49 -5.67 15.62 1.27
C LEU A 49 -6.42 16.49 0.26
N THR A 50 -6.37 17.82 0.42
CA THR A 50 -6.99 18.77 -0.52
C THR A 50 -6.42 18.67 -1.92
N GLU A 51 -5.11 18.44 -2.04
CA GLU A 51 -4.43 18.24 -3.34
C GLU A 51 -4.91 16.94 -3.97
N LEU A 52 -4.92 15.84 -3.20
CA LEU A 52 -5.38 14.53 -3.67
C LEU A 52 -6.84 14.55 -4.15
N VAL A 53 -7.73 15.22 -3.41
CA VAL A 53 -9.14 15.35 -3.77
C VAL A 53 -9.32 16.24 -5.00
N SER A 54 -8.58 17.35 -5.10
CA SER A 54 -8.68 18.24 -6.26
C SER A 54 -8.22 17.59 -7.57
N ALA A 55 -7.33 16.60 -7.48
CA ALA A 55 -6.83 15.85 -8.62
C ALA A 55 -7.69 14.63 -8.98
N LEU A 56 -8.83 14.39 -8.30
CA LEU A 56 -9.71 13.27 -8.65
C LEU A 56 -10.49 13.56 -9.94
N PRO A 57 -10.68 12.55 -10.81
CA PRO A 57 -11.56 12.68 -11.96
C PRO A 57 -13.02 12.83 -11.50
N THR A 58 -13.85 13.42 -12.37
CA THR A 58 -15.30 13.60 -12.13
C THR A 58 -16.02 12.27 -11.89
N GLU A 59 -15.54 11.19 -12.53
CA GLU A 59 -16.05 9.84 -12.39
C GLU A 59 -14.91 8.91 -11.96
N VAL A 60 -15.16 8.06 -10.97
CA VAL A 60 -14.19 7.10 -10.43
C VAL A 60 -14.82 5.71 -10.47
N ALA A 61 -14.15 4.75 -11.12
CA ALA A 61 -14.51 3.34 -11.03
C ALA A 61 -13.86 2.68 -9.81
N TYR A 62 -14.68 1.93 -9.07
CA TYR A 62 -14.29 1.23 -7.86
C TYR A 62 -14.98 -0.14 -7.76
N THR A 63 -14.30 -1.08 -7.12
CA THR A 63 -14.86 -2.36 -6.71
C THR A 63 -15.31 -2.29 -5.26
N LEU A 64 -16.55 -2.72 -4.98
CA LEU A 64 -17.02 -2.91 -3.61
C LEU A 64 -16.48 -4.22 -3.05
N LEU A 65 -15.69 -4.13 -1.98
CA LEU A 65 -15.17 -5.27 -1.27
C LEU A 65 -16.07 -5.62 -0.08
N ALA A 66 -16.51 -6.87 -0.04
CA ALA A 66 -17.20 -7.44 1.10
C ALA A 66 -16.20 -8.19 1.98
N PHE A 67 -16.24 -7.93 3.29
CA PHE A 67 -15.44 -8.64 4.27
C PHE A 67 -16.33 -9.51 5.15
N PRO A 68 -15.96 -10.78 5.42
CA PRO A 68 -16.73 -11.65 6.29
C PRO A 68 -16.96 -11.02 7.66
N GLY A 69 -18.21 -11.07 8.14
CA GLY A 69 -18.56 -10.58 9.48
C GLY A 69 -18.71 -9.06 9.60
N THR A 70 -18.71 -8.32 8.49
CA THR A 70 -19.07 -6.90 8.44
C THR A 70 -20.20 -6.68 7.44
N ALA A 71 -21.15 -5.79 7.77
CA ALA A 71 -22.18 -5.35 6.83
C ALA A 71 -21.70 -4.22 5.90
N LEU A 72 -20.48 -3.72 6.11
CA LEU A 72 -19.90 -2.61 5.34
C LEU A 72 -19.31 -3.14 4.04
N LEU A 73 -19.67 -2.48 2.95
CA LEU A 73 -19.03 -2.64 1.64
C LEU A 73 -17.99 -1.54 1.50
N LEU A 74 -16.72 -1.91 1.30
CA LEU A 74 -15.63 -0.94 1.20
C LEU A 74 -15.36 -0.64 -0.27
N PRO A 75 -15.52 0.62 -0.72
CA PRO A 75 -15.20 1.00 -2.09
C PRO A 75 -13.68 1.08 -2.25
N ARG A 76 -13.12 0.17 -3.03
CA ARG A 76 -11.70 0.21 -3.42
C ARG A 76 -11.60 0.68 -4.85
N ARG A 77 -10.93 1.80 -5.09
CA ARG A 77 -10.63 2.31 -6.43
C ARG A 77 -9.95 1.23 -7.28
N ASP A 78 -10.37 1.12 -8.53
CA ASP A 78 -9.81 0.10 -9.42
C ASP A 78 -8.49 0.54 -10.04
N PHE A 79 -7.58 -0.42 -10.21
CA PHE A 79 -6.29 -0.16 -10.84
C PHE A 79 -6.43 0.33 -12.29
N HIS A 80 -7.43 -0.15 -13.03
CA HIS A 80 -7.74 0.34 -14.36
C HIS A 80 -8.21 1.80 -14.35
N ASP A 81 -8.98 2.21 -13.32
CA ASP A 81 -9.42 3.60 -13.17
C ASP A 81 -8.26 4.56 -12.98
N ALA A 82 -7.34 4.20 -12.08
CA ALA A 82 -6.09 4.92 -11.87
C ALA A 82 -5.28 5.06 -13.16
N ARG A 83 -5.19 3.98 -13.96
CA ARG A 83 -4.52 4.00 -15.25
C ARG A 83 -5.19 4.96 -16.23
N LEU A 84 -6.51 4.86 -16.38
CA LEU A 84 -7.26 5.70 -17.30
C LEU A 84 -7.16 7.19 -16.93
N SER A 85 -7.20 7.50 -15.64
CA SER A 85 -7.01 8.86 -15.13
C SER A 85 -5.64 9.42 -15.50
N SER A 86 -4.60 8.59 -15.42
CA SER A 86 -3.24 8.98 -15.80
C SER A 86 -3.13 9.21 -17.31
N LEU A 87 -3.74 8.34 -18.14
CA LEU A 87 -3.78 8.54 -19.60
C LEU A 87 -4.53 9.82 -19.98
N ALA A 88 -5.65 10.11 -19.32
CA ALA A 88 -6.40 11.34 -19.58
C ALA A 88 -5.54 12.58 -19.31
N ALA A 89 -4.83 12.61 -18.18
CA ALA A 89 -3.89 13.69 -17.85
C ALA A 89 -2.79 13.87 -18.91
N THR A 90 -2.27 12.78 -19.50
CA THR A 90 -1.30 12.90 -20.62
C THR A 90 -1.90 13.45 -21.89
N ALA A 91 -3.14 13.09 -22.22
CA ALA A 91 -3.83 13.60 -23.41
C ALA A 91 -4.06 15.12 -23.32
N ASP A 92 -4.24 15.63 -22.10
CA ASP A 92 -4.38 17.05 -21.80
C ASP A 92 -3.04 17.78 -21.67
N GLY A 93 -1.91 17.08 -21.87
CA GLY A 93 -0.56 17.65 -21.88
C GLY A 93 0.07 17.85 -20.49
N GLU A 94 -0.46 17.19 -19.45
CA GLU A 94 0.14 17.24 -18.12
C GLU A 94 1.36 16.33 -18.02
N LEU A 95 2.55 16.92 -17.90
CA LEU A 95 3.83 16.21 -17.74
C LEU A 95 3.83 15.24 -16.54
N ALA A 96 3.07 15.57 -15.48
CA ALA A 96 2.92 14.71 -14.31
C ALA A 96 2.22 13.39 -14.63
N GLY A 97 1.31 13.38 -15.62
CA GLY A 97 0.62 12.16 -16.05
C GLY A 97 1.55 11.20 -16.81
N GLU A 98 2.50 11.72 -17.59
CA GLU A 98 3.45 10.92 -18.36
C GLU A 98 4.46 10.24 -17.43
N GLU A 99 5.04 11.00 -16.49
CA GLU A 99 5.96 10.48 -15.48
C GLU A 99 5.29 9.40 -14.62
N LEU A 100 4.05 9.64 -14.16
CA LEU A 100 3.29 8.67 -13.38
C LEU A 100 2.97 7.39 -14.19
N LEU A 101 2.73 7.52 -15.49
CA LEU A 101 2.50 6.38 -16.37
C LEU A 101 3.74 5.50 -16.51
N GLU A 102 4.91 6.10 -16.69
CA GLU A 102 6.18 5.39 -16.80
C GLU A 102 6.66 4.83 -15.44
N GLU A 103 6.35 5.50 -14.34
CA GLU A 103 6.73 5.01 -13.01
C GLU A 103 5.90 3.81 -12.56
N VAL A 104 4.61 3.77 -12.93
CA VAL A 104 3.64 2.81 -12.37
C VAL A 104 3.25 1.72 -13.35
N PHE A 105 3.22 2.01 -14.64
CA PHE A 105 2.68 1.12 -15.67
C PHE A 105 3.69 0.73 -16.75
N ASP A 106 4.98 1.06 -16.56
CA ASP A 106 6.03 0.62 -17.48
C ASP A 106 6.18 -0.90 -17.46
N ALA A 107 5.95 -1.49 -18.64
CA ALA A 107 5.83 -2.92 -18.86
C ALA A 107 7.18 -3.64 -19.06
N ARG A 108 8.32 -2.95 -18.88
CA ARG A 108 9.63 -3.48 -19.28
C ARG A 108 10.36 -4.29 -18.20
N SER A 109 9.95 -4.19 -16.93
CA SER A 109 10.44 -5.06 -15.86
C SER A 109 9.47 -5.04 -14.67
N ASP A 110 8.91 -6.19 -14.31
CA ASP A 110 8.06 -6.37 -13.12
C ASP A 110 8.81 -6.22 -11.78
N VAL A 111 10.15 -6.08 -11.83
CA VAL A 111 11.02 -5.85 -10.68
C VAL A 111 12.16 -4.91 -11.05
N ARG A 112 12.21 -3.71 -10.48
CA ARG A 112 13.38 -2.81 -10.53
C ARG A 112 14.25 -3.01 -9.28
N PRO A 113 15.53 -3.43 -9.41
CA PRO A 113 16.43 -3.61 -8.27
C PRO A 113 16.55 -2.35 -7.41
N GLY A 114 16.42 -2.49 -6.09
CA GLY A 114 16.57 -1.38 -5.15
C GLY A 114 15.38 -0.42 -5.05
N ARG A 115 14.27 -0.67 -5.77
CA ARG A 115 13.01 0.10 -5.67
C ARG A 115 11.89 -0.82 -5.17
N TYR A 116 11.11 -0.37 -4.21
CA TYR A 116 9.89 -1.06 -3.79
C TYR A 116 8.77 -0.75 -4.79
N GLU A 117 8.11 -1.76 -5.35
CA GLU A 117 7.07 -1.61 -6.39
C GLU A 117 5.67 -2.06 -5.91
N GLY A 118 5.56 -2.38 -4.63
CA GLY A 118 4.30 -2.80 -4.02
C GLY A 118 3.31 -1.65 -3.80
N GLY A 119 2.13 -2.00 -3.33
CA GLY A 119 1.11 -1.04 -2.87
C GLY A 119 -0.05 -0.80 -3.85
N MET A 120 0.12 -1.06 -5.15
CA MET A 120 -0.96 -0.95 -6.13
C MET A 120 -1.96 -2.12 -6.08
N LYS A 121 -1.49 -3.30 -5.65
CA LYS A 121 -2.32 -4.48 -5.40
C LYS A 121 -2.70 -4.54 -3.93
N THR A 122 -3.92 -4.97 -3.65
CA THR A 122 -4.34 -5.27 -2.27
C THR A 122 -3.74 -6.60 -1.85
N TRP A 123 -3.01 -6.62 -0.73
CA TRP A 123 -2.55 -7.85 -0.09
C TRP A 123 -3.63 -8.42 0.83
N GLU A 124 -3.71 -9.75 0.92
CA GLU A 124 -4.73 -10.44 1.73
C GLU A 124 -4.71 -10.04 3.21
N GLY A 125 -3.52 -9.77 3.75
CA GLY A 125 -3.34 -9.32 5.14
C GLY A 125 -4.04 -7.99 5.45
N ALA A 126 -4.36 -7.16 4.45
CA ALA A 126 -5.18 -5.98 4.64
C ALA A 126 -6.62 -6.34 5.06
N GLY A 127 -7.16 -7.43 4.49
CA GLY A 127 -8.46 -7.99 4.89
C GLY A 127 -8.43 -8.63 6.27
N ASP A 128 -7.35 -9.33 6.61
CA ASP A 128 -7.17 -9.87 7.96
C ASP A 128 -7.13 -8.75 9.00
N LEU A 129 -6.44 -7.65 8.68
CA LEU A 129 -6.38 -6.47 9.55
C LEU A 129 -7.76 -5.82 9.73
N VAL A 130 -8.61 -5.79 8.70
CA VAL A 130 -10.02 -5.39 8.85
C VAL A 130 -10.74 -6.29 9.87
N GLY A 131 -10.49 -7.61 9.82
CA GLY A 131 -11.01 -8.57 10.79
C GLY A 131 -10.59 -8.25 12.23
N VAL A 132 -9.34 -7.83 12.44
CA VAL A 132 -8.82 -7.39 13.75
C VAL A 132 -9.45 -6.06 14.18
N LEU A 133 -9.48 -5.06 13.30
CA LEU A 133 -10.04 -3.73 13.57
C LEU A 133 -11.51 -3.80 14.00
N ARG A 134 -12.27 -4.71 13.39
CA ARG A 134 -13.67 -4.98 13.77
C ARG A 134 -13.81 -5.39 15.24
N GLY A 135 -12.85 -6.15 15.77
CA GLY A 135 -12.84 -6.59 17.17
C GLY A 135 -12.49 -5.48 18.16
N LEU A 136 -11.94 -4.34 17.69
CA LEU A 136 -11.39 -3.28 18.54
C LEU A 136 -12.38 -2.15 18.86
N GLN A 137 -13.70 -2.35 18.68
CA GLN A 137 -14.76 -1.33 18.80
C GLN A 137 -14.49 -0.25 19.86
N ARG A 138 -13.91 0.87 19.43
CA ARG A 138 -13.48 1.98 20.28
C ARG A 138 -13.54 3.29 19.51
N PRO A 139 -13.64 4.44 20.19
CA PRO A 139 -13.46 5.74 19.55
C PRO A 139 -12.04 5.84 18.98
N TRP A 140 -11.95 6.23 17.72
CA TRP A 140 -10.68 6.48 17.05
C TRP A 140 -10.10 7.83 17.48
N GLY A 141 -8.78 7.91 17.54
CA GLY A 141 -8.04 9.15 17.81
C GLY A 141 -7.14 9.45 16.63
N SER A 142 -5.83 9.45 16.85
CA SER A 142 -4.85 9.50 15.76
C SER A 142 -4.49 8.08 15.29
N VAL A 143 -4.56 7.85 13.99
CA VAL A 143 -4.24 6.58 13.33
C VAL A 143 -3.25 6.84 12.20
N LEU A 144 -2.23 5.98 12.12
CA LEU A 144 -1.22 5.99 11.06
C LEU A 144 -1.20 4.59 10.42
N GLU A 145 -1.38 4.54 9.11
CA GLU A 145 -1.21 3.32 8.32
C GLU A 145 0.09 3.41 7.50
N ILE A 146 1.05 2.53 7.80
CA ILE A 146 2.37 2.45 7.16
C ILE A 146 2.33 1.39 6.08
N GLY A 147 2.76 1.73 4.86
CA GLY A 147 2.61 0.86 3.70
C GLY A 147 1.14 0.67 3.34
N CYS A 148 0.40 1.78 3.26
CA CYS A 148 -1.06 1.75 3.18
C CYS A 148 -1.58 1.08 1.90
N GLY A 149 -0.80 1.02 0.82
CA GLY A 149 -1.24 0.38 -0.41
C GLY A 149 -2.60 0.90 -0.88
N THR A 150 -3.58 0.00 -0.97
CA THR A 150 -4.96 0.32 -1.35
C THR A 150 -5.85 0.84 -0.21
N ALA A 151 -5.27 1.12 0.95
CA ALA A 151 -5.88 1.76 2.11
C ALA A 151 -7.12 1.03 2.67
N ILE A 152 -7.26 -0.28 2.45
CA ILE A 152 -8.43 -1.06 2.91
C ILE A 152 -8.68 -0.95 4.43
N PRO A 153 -7.67 -1.08 5.31
CA PRO A 153 -7.85 -0.91 6.76
C PRO A 153 -8.34 0.49 7.12
N THR A 154 -7.74 1.54 6.53
CA THR A 154 -8.20 2.91 6.71
C THR A 154 -9.61 3.13 6.18
N LEU A 155 -9.97 2.60 5.01
CA LEU A 155 -11.32 2.67 4.44
C LEU A 155 -12.35 2.06 5.38
N TYR A 156 -12.03 0.92 5.99
CA TYR A 156 -12.88 0.28 6.98
C TYR A 156 -13.09 1.18 8.21
N LEU A 157 -12.01 1.77 8.72
CA LEU A 157 -12.06 2.69 9.85
C LEU A 157 -12.93 3.92 9.53
N LEU A 158 -12.69 4.57 8.39
CA LEU A 158 -13.44 5.74 7.95
C LEU A 158 -14.92 5.42 7.75
N ALA A 159 -15.25 4.26 7.16
CA ALA A 159 -16.63 3.81 7.01
C ALA A 159 -17.33 3.67 8.37
N GLN A 160 -16.65 3.15 9.40
CA GLN A 160 -17.19 3.10 10.76
C GLN A 160 -17.37 4.49 11.37
N VAL A 161 -16.40 5.40 11.18
CA VAL A 161 -16.48 6.79 11.68
C VAL A 161 -17.66 7.51 11.05
N PHE A 162 -17.83 7.42 9.73
CA PHE A 162 -18.92 8.11 9.01
C PHE A 162 -20.30 7.47 9.24
N ALA A 163 -20.37 6.16 9.51
CA ALA A 163 -21.61 5.49 9.86
C ALA A 163 -22.02 5.70 11.34
N SER A 164 -21.11 6.20 12.18
CA SER A 164 -21.39 6.43 13.60
C SER A 164 -22.24 7.68 13.79
N GLU A 165 -23.56 7.52 13.89
CA GLU A 165 -24.45 8.56 14.41
C GLU A 165 -24.25 8.65 15.94
N SER A 166 -23.33 9.49 16.42
CA SER A 166 -23.23 9.76 17.86
C SER A 166 -23.49 11.24 18.17
N PRO A 167 -24.73 11.63 18.50
CA PRO A 167 -25.09 13.00 18.87
C PRO A 167 -24.67 13.38 20.30
N ALA A 168 -24.00 12.50 21.06
CA ALA A 168 -23.99 12.56 22.53
C ALA A 168 -22.60 12.55 23.19
N GLN A 169 -21.51 12.52 22.44
CA GLN A 169 -20.15 12.61 23.01
C GLN A 169 -19.43 13.84 22.44
N PRO A 170 -18.56 14.51 23.22
CA PRO A 170 -17.74 15.59 22.68
C PRO A 170 -17.00 15.05 21.46
N GLU A 171 -17.23 15.68 20.31
CA GLU A 171 -16.68 15.28 19.01
C GLU A 171 -15.17 15.12 19.16
N ARG A 172 -14.71 13.87 19.25
CA ARG A 172 -13.30 13.58 19.38
C ARG A 172 -12.73 13.56 17.98
N GLU A 173 -11.87 14.53 17.68
CA GLU A 173 -11.20 14.64 16.39
C GLU A 173 -10.49 13.32 16.06
N THR A 174 -10.88 12.69 14.95
CA THR A 174 -10.18 11.52 14.40
C THR A 174 -9.21 12.00 13.33
N ARG A 175 -7.92 11.74 13.51
CA ARG A 175 -6.88 12.06 12.52
C ARG A 175 -6.36 10.77 11.92
N VAL A 176 -6.39 10.68 10.59
CA VAL A 176 -5.87 9.53 9.86
C VAL A 176 -4.74 10.00 8.95
N CYS A 177 -3.60 9.34 9.05
CA CYS A 177 -2.45 9.54 8.18
C CYS A 177 -2.17 8.25 7.43
N LEU A 178 -2.03 8.34 6.12
CA LEU A 178 -1.64 7.24 5.26
C LEU A 178 -0.23 7.51 4.76
N GLN A 179 0.63 6.49 4.82
CA GLN A 179 1.98 6.57 4.31
C GLN A 179 2.24 5.35 3.43
N ASP A 180 2.79 5.59 2.25
CA ASP A 180 3.38 4.55 1.42
C ASP A 180 4.78 4.97 0.97
N TYR A 181 5.61 3.99 0.63
CA TYR A 181 6.91 4.25 0.04
C TYR A 181 6.74 4.84 -1.37
N ASN A 182 5.75 4.32 -2.10
CA ASN A 182 5.48 4.73 -3.47
C ASN A 182 4.54 5.93 -3.47
N ARG A 183 5.05 7.10 -3.84
CA ARG A 183 4.23 8.30 -4.08
C ARG A 183 3.04 8.01 -5.02
N PRO A 184 3.20 7.25 -6.12
CA PRO A 184 2.07 6.94 -6.98
C PRO A 184 0.96 6.13 -6.31
N VAL A 185 1.24 5.35 -5.26
CA VAL A 185 0.20 4.62 -4.51
C VAL A 185 -0.76 5.61 -3.84
N LEU A 186 -0.22 6.67 -3.23
CA LEU A 186 -1.03 7.71 -2.60
C LEU A 186 -1.81 8.54 -3.64
N GLU A 187 -1.23 8.74 -4.82
CA GLU A 187 -1.85 9.53 -5.89
C GLU A 187 -2.84 8.72 -6.74
N LEU A 188 -2.68 7.41 -6.86
CA LEU A 188 -3.50 6.60 -7.75
C LEU A 188 -4.50 5.73 -7.01
N VAL A 189 -4.17 5.24 -5.82
CA VAL A 189 -5.06 4.40 -5.02
C VAL A 189 -5.74 5.22 -3.92
N ARG A 190 -6.08 6.47 -4.27
CA ARG A 190 -6.85 7.38 -3.44
C ARG A 190 -8.15 6.67 -2.99
N PRO A 191 -8.39 6.52 -1.68
CA PRO A 191 -9.62 5.93 -1.20
C PRO A 191 -10.80 6.82 -1.63
N PRO A 192 -11.79 6.30 -2.40
CA PRO A 192 -13.02 7.03 -2.59
C PRO A 192 -13.64 7.21 -1.21
N LEU A 193 -13.99 8.46 -0.87
CA LEU A 193 -14.64 8.72 0.41
C LEU A 193 -15.92 7.88 0.47
N PRO A 194 -16.11 7.06 1.53
CA PRO A 194 -17.32 6.26 1.68
C PRO A 194 -18.53 7.19 1.56
N THR A 195 -19.41 6.90 0.62
CA THR A 195 -20.70 7.58 0.59
C THR A 195 -21.48 7.16 1.84
N PRO A 196 -22.10 8.10 2.57
CA PRO A 196 -22.99 7.72 3.66
C PRO A 196 -24.09 6.81 3.11
N PRO A 197 -24.59 5.84 3.91
CA PRO A 197 -25.65 4.97 3.47
C PRO A 197 -26.82 5.82 2.98
N LEU A 198 -27.31 5.54 1.76
CA LEU A 198 -28.52 6.16 1.26
C LEU A 198 -29.65 5.85 2.26
N PRO A 199 -30.46 6.85 2.65
CA PRO A 199 -31.57 6.61 3.55
C PRO A 199 -32.48 5.53 2.95
N PRO A 200 -33.03 4.63 3.77
CA PRO A 200 -33.95 3.62 3.29
C PRO A 200 -35.20 4.32 2.76
N ASN A 201 -35.43 4.19 1.46
CA ASN A 201 -36.60 4.60 0.67
C ASN A 201 -36.59 6.04 0.12
N TYR A 202 -36.43 6.12 -1.20
CA TYR A 202 -37.29 6.91 -2.08
C TYR A 202 -38.03 5.96 -3.02
#